data_AF-A0AAD4YQQ6-F1
#
_entry.id   AF-A0AAD4YQQ6-F1
#
_cell.length_a   1.000
_cell.length_b   1.000
_cell.length_c   1.000
_cell.angle_alpha   90.00
_cell.angle_beta   90.00
_cell.angle_gamma   90.00
#
_symmetry.space_group_name_H-M   'P 1'
#
loop_
_entity.id
_entity.type
_entity.pdbx_description
1 polymer ?
#
loop_
_entity_poly.entity_id
_entity_poly.type
_entity_poly.pdbx_seq_one_letter_code
_entity_poly.pdbx_strand_id
1 'polypeptide(L)'
;MCPDFQNDFGVTSYISFLDSLIDHPDDVKHLRKKHILRNLLGSDEEVAQLFNEIGTDLVPNNAIYRVLKSKIEDHCQTMWKKRVAKFFHEHFSRPWTILPFIGVLLGLGMTAAQTWYAANSSTPPCEALLEYLKAHRY
;
A
#
# COMPACT_ATOMS: atom_id res chain seq x y z
N MET A 1 -12.09 17.14 -33.49
CA MET A 1 -11.96 18.47 -32.85
C MET A 1 -11.84 19.51 -33.95
N CYS A 2 -12.55 20.63 -33.84
CA CYS A 2 -12.44 21.72 -34.81
C CYS A 2 -11.05 22.38 -34.66
N PRO A 3 -10.30 22.59 -35.75
CA PRO A 3 -8.94 23.14 -35.69
C PRO A 3 -8.88 24.58 -35.14
N ASP A 4 -10.02 25.28 -35.12
CA ASP A 4 -10.11 26.69 -34.72
C ASP A 4 -10.48 26.88 -33.24
N PHE A 5 -10.70 25.79 -32.51
CA PHE A 5 -11.03 25.86 -31.08
C PHE A 5 -9.76 26.01 -30.25
N GLN A 6 -9.53 27.20 -29.70
CA GLN A 6 -8.50 27.41 -28.67
C GLN A 6 -8.91 26.66 -27.40
N ASN A 7 -8.34 25.47 -27.21
CA ASN A 7 -8.48 24.69 -25.98
C ASN A 7 -7.37 25.09 -25.00
N ASP A 8 -7.73 25.69 -23.88
CA ASP A 8 -6.78 26.00 -22.79
C ASP A 8 -6.42 24.77 -21.94
N PHE A 9 -7.00 23.60 -22.25
CA PHE A 9 -6.89 22.34 -21.52
C PHE A 9 -7.35 22.43 -20.06
N GLY A 10 -8.00 23.52 -19.64
CA GLY A 10 -8.36 23.75 -18.25
C GLY A 10 -9.33 22.70 -17.72
N VAL A 11 -10.36 22.38 -18.52
CA VAL A 11 -11.38 21.38 -18.18
C VAL A 11 -10.79 19.97 -18.15
N THR A 12 -10.07 19.56 -19.20
CA THR A 12 -9.49 18.21 -19.27
C THR A 12 -8.42 18.00 -18.18
N SER A 13 -7.62 19.03 -17.89
CA SER A 13 -6.66 18.99 -16.78
C SER A 13 -7.33 18.94 -15.40
N TYR A 14 -8.48 19.60 -15.22
CA TYR A 14 -9.21 19.56 -13.96
C TYR A 14 -9.84 18.17 -13.73
N ILE A 15 -10.47 17.61 -14.76
CA ILE A 15 -11.05 16.26 -14.67
C ILE A 15 -9.95 15.23 -14.43
N SER A 16 -8.83 15.31 -15.14
CA SER A 16 -7.67 14.43 -14.90
C SER A 16 -7.05 14.62 -13.49
N PHE A 17 -7.14 15.82 -12.92
CA PHE A 17 -6.76 16.03 -11.52
C PHE A 17 -7.73 15.33 -10.56
N LEU A 18 -9.04 15.45 -10.77
CA LEU A 18 -10.04 14.78 -9.94
C LEU A 18 -9.97 13.25 -10.06
N ASP A 19 -9.80 12.73 -11.27
CA ASP A 19 -9.56 11.31 -11.55
C ASP A 19 -8.35 10.79 -10.76
N SER A 20 -7.23 11.53 -10.72
CA SER A 20 -6.09 11.14 -9.87
C SER A 20 -6.34 11.18 -8.35
N LEU A 21 -7.48 11.70 -7.90
CA LEU A 21 -7.90 11.70 -6.49
C LEU A 21 -9.02 10.70 -6.19
N ILE A 22 -9.66 10.12 -7.22
CA ILE A 22 -10.86 9.30 -7.11
C ILE A 22 -10.59 7.99 -7.83
N ASP A 23 -10.26 6.94 -7.10
CA ASP A 23 -10.10 5.59 -7.66
C ASP A 23 -11.24 4.68 -7.18
N HIS A 24 -11.71 4.90 -5.95
CA HIS A 24 -12.72 4.09 -5.27
C HIS A 24 -13.89 4.92 -4.71
N PRO A 25 -15.06 4.29 -4.46
CA PRO A 25 -16.21 4.97 -3.85
C PRO A 25 -15.90 5.60 -2.50
N ASP A 26 -14.94 5.04 -1.74
CA ASP A 26 -14.49 5.59 -0.47
C ASP A 26 -13.76 6.93 -0.63
N ASP A 27 -13.07 7.17 -1.75
CA ASP A 27 -12.43 8.45 -2.06
C ASP A 27 -13.49 9.52 -2.32
N VAL A 28 -14.51 9.19 -3.12
CA VAL A 28 -15.69 10.03 -3.35
C VAL A 28 -16.34 10.40 -2.03
N LYS A 29 -16.61 9.40 -1.18
CA LYS A 29 -17.19 9.59 0.15
C LYS A 29 -16.32 10.51 1.02
N HIS A 30 -15.00 10.35 0.98
CA HIS A 30 -14.07 11.20 1.74
C HIS A 30 -14.13 12.65 1.25
N LEU A 31 -14.04 12.87 -0.07
CA LEU A 31 -14.08 14.19 -0.68
C LEU A 31 -15.41 14.90 -0.44
N ARG A 32 -16.53 14.17 -0.48
CA ARG A 32 -17.86 14.68 -0.10
C ARG A 32 -17.93 15.10 1.36
N LYS A 33 -17.42 14.27 2.28
CA LYS A 33 -17.35 14.59 3.71
C LYS A 33 -16.53 15.85 3.99
N LYS A 34 -15.57 16.17 3.13
CA LYS A 34 -14.75 17.38 3.17
C LYS A 34 -15.33 18.54 2.37
N HIS A 35 -16.53 18.38 1.79
CA HIS A 35 -17.20 19.36 0.93
C HIS A 35 -16.40 19.79 -0.31
N ILE A 36 -15.45 18.95 -0.76
CA ILE A 36 -14.65 19.17 -1.97
C ILE A 36 -15.43 18.74 -3.21
N LEU A 37 -16.21 17.68 -3.08
CA LEU A 37 -17.00 17.08 -4.16
C LEU A 37 -18.48 17.07 -3.76
N ARG A 38 -19.37 17.41 -4.69
CA ARG A 38 -20.81 17.22 -4.54
C ARG A 38 -21.22 16.04 -5.39
N ASN A 39 -21.89 15.07 -4.77
CA ASN A 39 -22.47 13.96 -5.51
C ASN A 39 -23.80 14.42 -6.12
N LEU A 40 -23.86 14.43 -7.44
CA LEU A 40 -25.05 14.70 -8.23
C LEU A 40 -25.57 13.43 -8.93
N LEU A 41 -24.88 12.31 -8.72
CA LEU A 41 -25.27 10.97 -9.11
C LEU A 41 -25.97 10.27 -7.93
N GLY A 42 -26.57 9.12 -8.18
CA GLY A 42 -27.34 8.37 -7.21
C GLY A 42 -26.47 7.72 -6.12
N SER A 43 -25.22 7.38 -6.44
CA SER A 43 -24.30 6.73 -5.48
C SER A 43 -22.85 7.19 -5.62
N ASP A 44 -22.01 6.85 -4.63
CA ASP A 44 -20.57 7.18 -4.67
C ASP A 44 -19.82 6.28 -5.67
N GLU A 45 -20.33 5.08 -5.92
CA GLU A 45 -19.86 4.13 -6.93
C GLU A 45 -20.03 4.70 -8.34
N GLU A 46 -21.19 5.27 -8.66
CA GLU A 46 -21.46 5.89 -9.96
C GLU A 46 -20.51 7.07 -10.23
N VAL A 47 -20.17 7.84 -9.20
CA VAL A 47 -19.20 8.94 -9.33
C VAL A 47 -17.79 8.41 -9.59
N ALA A 48 -17.34 7.41 -8.82
CA ALA A 48 -16.02 6.83 -9.01
C ALA A 48 -15.88 6.22 -10.42
N GLN A 49 -16.91 5.50 -10.87
CA GLN A 49 -16.95 4.93 -12.21
C GLN A 49 -16.87 6.01 -13.30
N LEU A 50 -17.64 7.10 -13.17
CA LEU A 50 -17.60 8.21 -14.12
C LEU A 50 -16.20 8.79 -14.28
N PHE A 51 -15.50 9.06 -13.16
CA PHE A 51 -14.16 9.65 -13.21
C PHE A 51 -13.13 8.68 -13.80
N ASN A 52 -13.16 7.42 -13.39
CA ASN A 52 -12.27 6.38 -13.93
C ASN A 52 -12.48 6.14 -15.43
N GLU A 53 -13.72 6.21 -15.92
CA GLU A 53 -14.04 6.06 -17.35
C GLU A 53 -13.68 7.31 -18.16
N ILE A 54 -14.02 8.51 -17.69
CA ILE A 54 -13.73 9.72 -18.44
C ILE A 54 -12.22 10.01 -18.45
N GLY A 55 -11.48 9.60 -17.41
CA GLY A 55 -10.05 9.82 -17.24
C GLY A 55 -9.18 9.19 -18.34
N THR A 56 -9.59 8.07 -18.93
CA THR A 56 -8.78 7.30 -19.87
C THR A 56 -8.52 8.00 -21.21
N ASP A 57 -9.49 8.80 -21.68
CA ASP A 57 -9.46 9.40 -23.02
C ASP A 57 -9.17 10.92 -23.00
N LEU A 58 -8.73 11.45 -21.85
CA LEU A 58 -8.41 12.87 -21.73
C LEU A 58 -7.01 13.18 -22.26
N VAL A 59 -6.89 14.36 -22.88
CA VAL A 59 -5.60 15.01 -23.16
C VAL A 59 -5.45 16.18 -22.19
N PRO A 60 -4.92 15.98 -20.97
CA PRO A 60 -4.70 17.05 -20.01
C PRO A 60 -3.38 17.77 -20.26
N ASN A 61 -3.35 19.06 -19.95
CA ASN A 61 -2.10 19.77 -19.70
C ASN A 61 -1.67 19.58 -18.23
N ASN A 62 -0.74 18.67 -18.02
CA ASN A 62 -0.22 18.32 -16.69
C ASN A 62 0.44 19.50 -15.94
N ALA A 63 0.83 20.57 -16.62
CA ALA A 63 1.44 21.73 -15.98
C ALA A 63 0.44 22.53 -15.13
N ILE A 64 -0.84 22.55 -15.49
CA ILE A 64 -1.87 23.41 -14.87
C ILE A 64 -2.01 23.11 -13.37
N TYR A 65 -2.12 21.84 -13.00
CA TYR A 65 -2.30 21.42 -11.59
C TYR A 65 -1.04 20.82 -10.96
N ARG A 66 0.12 20.85 -11.63
CA ARG A 66 1.37 20.24 -11.12
C ARG A 66 1.76 20.77 -9.75
N VAL A 67 1.72 22.09 -9.56
CA VAL A 67 2.09 22.75 -8.29
C VAL A 67 1.11 22.34 -7.19
N LEU A 68 -0.19 22.23 -7.52
CA LEU A 68 -1.20 21.80 -6.56
C LEU A 68 -1.01 20.34 -6.17
N LYS A 69 -0.84 19.43 -7.13
CA LYS A 69 -0.53 18.01 -6.90
C LYS A 69 0.68 17.85 -5.98
N SER A 70 1.77 18.58 -6.27
CA SER A 70 2.99 18.55 -5.45
C SER A 70 2.77 19.05 -4.02
N LYS A 71 1.97 20.10 -3.80
CA LYS A 71 1.65 20.59 -2.46
C LYS A 71 0.81 19.60 -1.66
N ILE A 72 -0.15 18.93 -2.31
CA ILE A 72 -0.98 17.90 -1.67
C ILE A 72 -0.10 16.72 -1.26
N GLU A 73 0.76 16.24 -2.16
CA GLU A 73 1.69 15.14 -1.89
C GLU A 73 2.63 15.48 -0.72
N ASP A 74 3.26 16.66 -0.73
CA ASP A 74 4.15 17.09 0.35
C ASP A 74 3.43 17.19 1.71
N HIS A 75 2.20 17.70 1.70
CA HIS A 75 1.38 17.76 2.91
C HIS A 75 1.03 16.36 3.44
N CYS A 76 0.60 15.46 2.55
CA CYS A 76 0.27 14.08 2.89
C CYS A 76 1.50 13.34 3.45
N GLN A 77 2.66 13.45 2.78
CA GLN A 77 3.91 12.85 3.25
C GLN A 77 4.32 13.41 4.62
N THR A 78 4.22 14.72 4.82
CA THR A 78 4.54 15.36 6.11
C THR A 78 3.61 14.87 7.22
N MET A 79 2.31 14.73 6.95
CA MET A 79 1.35 14.21 7.92
C MET A 79 1.56 12.72 8.22
N TRP A 80 1.87 11.91 7.20
CA TRP A 80 2.22 10.50 7.37
C TRP A 80 3.47 10.34 8.24
N LYS A 81 4.54 11.07 7.94
CA LYS A 81 5.78 11.07 8.76
C LYS A 81 5.50 11.42 10.22
N LYS A 82 4.67 12.44 10.49
CA LYS A 82 4.25 12.79 11.85
C LYS A 82 3.47 11.67 12.55
N ARG A 83 2.53 11.03 11.85
CA ARG A 83 1.73 9.92 12.40
C ARG A 83 2.62 8.72 12.73
N VAL A 84 3.52 8.34 11.82
CA VAL A 84 4.49 7.26 12.05
C VAL A 84 5.38 7.59 13.23
N ALA A 85 5.95 8.79 13.29
CA ALA A 85 6.78 9.22 14.41
C ALA A 85 6.01 9.18 15.75
N LYS A 86 4.75 9.62 15.76
CA LYS A 86 3.89 9.53 16.95
C LYS A 86 3.60 8.09 17.36
N PHE A 87 3.30 7.21 16.40
CA PHE A 87 3.07 5.79 16.66
C PHE A 87 4.29 5.12 17.29
N PHE A 88 5.47 5.34 16.70
CA PHE A 88 6.73 4.87 17.27
C PHE A 88 6.98 5.47 18.64
N HIS A 89 6.67 6.75 18.83
CA HIS A 89 6.83 7.37 20.14
C HIS A 89 5.94 6.70 21.20
N GLU A 90 4.64 6.56 20.92
CA GLU A 90 3.68 6.03 21.89
C GLU A 90 3.86 4.53 22.17
N HIS A 91 4.13 3.72 21.13
CA HIS A 91 4.22 2.26 21.27
C HIS A 91 5.65 1.78 21.58
N PHE A 92 6.67 2.46 21.06
CA PHE A 92 8.07 2.02 21.13
C PHE A 92 8.96 2.89 22.03
N SER A 93 8.53 4.05 22.55
CA SER A 93 9.38 4.82 23.50
C SER A 93 9.28 4.35 24.94
N ARG A 94 8.40 3.40 25.25
CA ARG A 94 8.35 2.76 26.57
C ARG A 94 9.19 1.48 26.53
N PRO A 95 10.39 1.44 27.16
CA PRO A 95 11.29 0.29 27.05
C PRO A 95 10.63 -1.03 27.47
N TRP A 96 9.66 -0.98 28.39
CA TRP A 96 8.93 -2.15 28.90
C TRP A 96 7.96 -2.79 27.88
N THR A 97 7.45 -2.04 26.91
CA THR A 97 6.42 -2.55 25.97
C THR A 97 7.02 -3.30 24.78
N ILE A 98 8.30 -3.08 24.48
CA ILE A 98 9.01 -3.70 23.34
C ILE A 98 9.48 -5.12 23.68
N LEU A 99 9.83 -5.38 24.94
CA LEU A 99 10.37 -6.67 25.40
C LEU A 99 9.53 -7.89 24.96
N PRO A 100 8.20 -7.92 25.13
CA PRO A 100 7.40 -9.05 24.68
C PRO A 100 7.42 -9.24 23.16
N PHE A 101 7.43 -8.15 22.39
CA PHE A 101 7.48 -8.20 20.93
C PHE A 101 8.80 -8.79 20.43
N ILE A 102 9.93 -8.39 21.02
CA ILE A 102 11.25 -8.98 20.73
C ILE A 102 11.26 -10.47 21.11
N GLY A 103 10.70 -10.82 22.27
CA GLY A 103 10.61 -12.21 22.72
C GLY A 103 9.85 -13.10 21.73
N VAL A 104 8.71 -12.64 21.22
CA VAL A 104 7.93 -13.37 20.20
C VAL A 104 8.71 -13.54 18.90
N LEU A 105 9.38 -12.48 18.41
CA LEU A 105 10.21 -12.55 17.21
C LEU A 105 11.37 -13.55 17.35
N LEU A 106 12.07 -13.51 18.49
CA LEU A 106 13.15 -14.47 18.78
C LEU A 106 12.61 -15.90 18.88
N GLY A 107 11.47 -16.09 19.55
CA GLY A 107 10.78 -17.37 19.64
C GLY A 107 10.43 -17.94 18.27
N LEU A 108 9.77 -17.15 17.42
CA LEU A 108 9.43 -17.53 16.05
C LEU A 108 10.68 -17.86 15.22
N GLY A 109 11.75 -17.07 15.34
CA GLY A 109 13.02 -17.34 14.67
C GLY A 109 13.65 -18.66 15.09
N MET A 110 13.62 -18.97 16.39
CA MET A 110 14.09 -20.26 16.90
C MET A 110 13.24 -21.42 16.39
N THR A 111 11.91 -21.30 16.39
CA THR A 111 11.01 -22.33 15.86
C THR A 111 11.25 -22.57 14.36
N ALA A 112 11.45 -21.50 13.58
CA ALA A 112 11.78 -21.61 12.17
C ALA A 112 13.12 -22.35 11.97
N ALA A 113 14.15 -22.01 12.74
CA ALA A 113 15.43 -22.69 12.71
C ALA A 113 15.30 -24.18 13.08
N GLN A 114 14.59 -24.51 14.15
CA GLN A 114 14.32 -25.90 14.56
C GLN A 114 13.61 -26.69 13.46
N THR A 115 12.58 -26.11 12.86
CA THR A 115 11.81 -26.74 11.77
C THR A 115 12.68 -26.95 10.54
N TRP A 116 13.54 -25.98 10.20
CA TRP A 116 14.47 -26.08 9.09
C TRP A 116 15.51 -27.19 9.30
N TYR A 117 16.13 -27.24 10.49
CA TYR A 117 17.07 -28.31 10.83
C TYR A 117 16.38 -29.67 10.79
N ALA A 118 15.19 -29.81 11.37
CA ALA A 118 14.44 -31.07 11.39
C ALA A 118 14.04 -31.54 9.98
N ALA A 119 13.65 -30.62 9.09
CA ALA A 119 13.32 -30.94 7.70
C ALA A 119 14.57 -31.34 6.89
N ASN A 120 15.69 -30.62 7.07
CA ASN A 120 16.94 -30.89 6.35
C ASN A 120 17.72 -32.08 6.92
N SER A 121 17.52 -32.45 8.19
CA SER A 121 18.16 -33.61 8.84
C SER A 121 17.48 -34.93 8.51
N SER A 122 16.81 -35.05 7.37
CA SER A 122 16.08 -36.26 6.96
C SER A 122 17.02 -37.38 6.48
N THR A 123 17.95 -37.79 7.33
CA THR A 123 18.40 -39.19 7.39
C THR A 123 17.96 -39.71 8.76
N PRO A 124 16.86 -40.48 8.83
CA PRO A 124 16.44 -41.07 10.09
C PRO A 124 17.60 -41.90 10.67
N PRO A 125 17.80 -41.92 12.00
CA PRO A 125 18.88 -42.68 12.62
C PRO A 125 18.91 -44.14 12.18
N CYS A 126 17.74 -44.71 11.89
CA CYS A 126 17.59 -46.07 11.36
C CYS A 126 18.16 -46.22 9.94
N GLU A 127 18.02 -45.25 9.05
CA GLU A 127 18.63 -45.33 7.70
C GLU A 127 20.14 -45.15 7.76
N ALA A 128 20.63 -44.23 8.60
CA ALA A 128 22.07 -44.07 8.82
C ALA A 128 22.68 -45.35 9.44
N LEU A 129 21.97 -46.00 10.37
CA LEU A 129 22.35 -47.31 10.92
C LEU A 129 22.28 -48.42 9.87
N LEU A 130 21.25 -48.44 9.01
CA LEU A 130 21.09 -49.45 7.98
C LEU A 130 22.20 -49.36 6.91
N GLU A 131 22.55 -48.13 6.49
CA GLU A 131 23.68 -47.83 5.62
C GLU A 131 25.01 -48.27 6.25
N TYR A 132 25.22 -47.94 7.53
CA TYR A 132 26.42 -48.34 8.27
C TYR A 132 26.57 -49.87 8.38
N LEU A 133 25.48 -50.58 8.66
CA LEU A 133 25.47 -52.04 8.76
C LEU A 133 25.69 -52.72 7.39
N LYS A 134 25.07 -52.20 6.32
CA LYS A 134 25.33 -52.66 4.94
C LYS A 134 26.79 -52.48 4.52
N ALA A 135 27.39 -51.34 4.86
CA ALA A 135 28.79 -51.05 4.54
C ALA A 135 29.77 -51.99 5.27
N HIS A 136 29.41 -52.47 6.45
CA HIS A 136 30.24 -53.34 7.29
C HIS A 136 29.93 -54.85 7.17
N ARG A 137 29.11 -55.28 6.20
CA ARG A 137 28.82 -56.70 5.90
C ARG A 137 28.42 -57.51 7.14
N TYR A 138 27.36 -57.08 7.83
CA TYR A 138 26.52 -57.96 8.65
C TYR A 138 25.26 -58.35 7.89
#